data_AF-G8TV17-F1
#
_entry.id   AF-G8TV17-F1
#
_cell.length_a   1.000
_cell.length_b   1.000
_cell.length_c   1.000
_cell.angle_alpha   90.00
_cell.angle_beta   90.00
_cell.angle_gamma   90.00
#
_symmetry.space_group_name_H-M   'P 1'
#
loop_
_entity.id
_entity.type
_entity.pdbx_description
1 polymer ?
#
loop_
_entity_poly.entity_id
_entity_poly.type
_entity_poly.pdbx_seq_one_letter_code
_entity_poly.pdbx_strand_id
1 'polypeptide(L)'
;MKIAIRTALVLGGAIALAGCGSVPPASAKPPIRPGTPPAVAGTLAMSQTMSAIDFENQQTGWLAGAGQIWMTTDGGRQWQVVYDQGDADFHGIRFVTSRVGWVWSNRTLVETTDGGITWQVVHQGPSPLVSFSMVSPFRGYAVWDTPSAPAGPGLPGGRLFVTTDGGRRWRALTTPFNPVAVDFSGPLNGWVVGTHHIWRTVDGGRQWHPVFGLRTPPMSATIRITGSMVWVLLRGGSGMNQTSYTVLQYTPKGGWKTALAVSTAGAGPAPDAALGAPAGPGLVPGPLVAVDAGTAFFAGEVPAANLGTTAVWAYHDGRWNQFPAIYGVNGVPGPDALSFVNPRDGWLVAGSGATQVFRTRNGGQSWYQVFPAPVPVRGVSFPSATTGYGLGLPGQPNAVVKTTDGGTRWVTVGQSPAPDNWQSDAPMPSIVFTGPVTGWAVRDQHLWQTVDGGRQWTPIFLPDWTSADGLDMVDFLDSAGIVGAPYENTSWWTVDGGATWNRAQRETVLQGLGSLNRAVTPKTLGESQEILEVGANGPVLWILGENRWALSTDNGTQWVTHSFPRNIVGGMIADLSFANAQDGWLESGLGQLYRTQDGGARWQVLP
;
A
#
# COMPACT_ATOMS: atom_id res chain seq x y z
N MET A 1 -14.83 -73.88 -28.80
CA MET A 1 -15.63 -75.11 -28.74
C MET A 1 -16.13 -75.26 -27.31
N LYS A 2 -17.46 -75.19 -27.12
CA LYS A 2 -18.32 -75.60 -25.97
C LYS A 2 -17.81 -75.38 -24.52
N ILE A 3 -18.49 -74.53 -23.72
CA ILE A 3 -19.52 -74.88 -22.70
C ILE A 3 -18.96 -75.83 -21.61
N ALA A 4 -19.21 -75.77 -20.29
CA ALA A 4 -19.70 -74.83 -19.28
C ALA A 4 -19.88 -75.68 -17.99
N ILE A 5 -19.94 -75.03 -16.82
CA ILE A 5 -20.94 -75.31 -15.74
C ILE A 5 -20.74 -76.52 -14.78
N ARG A 6 -20.59 -76.12 -13.49
CA ARG A 6 -21.14 -76.64 -12.20
C ARG A 6 -20.63 -78.01 -11.70
N THR A 7 -20.48 -78.29 -10.40
CA THR A 7 -21.46 -78.12 -9.31
C THR A 7 -20.78 -78.32 -7.93
N ALA A 8 -21.40 -77.74 -6.89
CA ALA A 8 -21.02 -77.74 -5.47
C ALA A 8 -21.36 -79.03 -4.69
N LEU A 9 -20.74 -79.24 -3.51
CA LEU A 9 -21.37 -79.78 -2.27
C LEU A 9 -20.35 -79.71 -1.10
N VAL A 10 -20.55 -78.85 -0.08
CA VAL A 10 -21.19 -79.04 1.26
C VAL A 10 -20.29 -79.61 2.39
N LEU A 11 -20.08 -78.71 3.36
CA LEU A 11 -19.92 -78.78 4.84
C LEU A 11 -19.33 -80.01 5.57
N GLY A 12 -18.47 -79.66 6.56
CA GLY A 12 -18.35 -80.36 7.85
C GLY A 12 -17.26 -79.74 8.74
N GLY A 13 -17.65 -78.89 9.71
CA GLY A 13 -16.77 -78.44 10.82
C GLY A 13 -16.48 -79.58 11.81
N ALA A 14 -15.66 -79.48 12.86
CA ALA A 14 -14.95 -78.43 13.58
C ALA A 14 -13.76 -79.15 14.32
N ILE A 15 -12.75 -78.58 14.99
CA ILE A 15 -12.76 -77.72 16.18
C ILE A 15 -11.31 -77.23 16.40
N ALA A 16 -11.21 -75.93 16.68
CA ALA A 16 -10.30 -75.13 17.51
C ALA A 16 -8.82 -75.51 17.76
N LEU A 17 -7.93 -74.55 17.46
CA LEU A 17 -6.87 -74.06 18.38
C LEU A 17 -6.74 -72.54 18.21
N ALA A 18 -6.80 -71.80 19.31
CA ALA A 18 -6.71 -70.35 19.37
C ALA A 18 -5.25 -69.87 19.46
N GLY A 19 -4.91 -68.76 18.80
CA GLY A 19 -3.69 -68.01 19.08
C GLY A 19 -3.31 -66.95 18.04
N CYS A 20 -3.36 -65.69 18.46
CA CYS A 20 -2.88 -64.45 17.82
C CYS A 20 -3.66 -63.88 16.61
N GLY A 21 -4.36 -62.76 16.88
CA GLY A 21 -5.13 -61.97 15.93
C GLY A 21 -4.27 -61.13 14.97
N SER A 22 -4.72 -61.08 13.72
CA SER A 22 -4.21 -60.24 12.65
C SER A 22 -4.90 -58.87 12.63
N VAL A 23 -4.10 -57.82 12.45
CA VAL A 23 -4.50 -56.41 12.21
C VAL A 23 -5.37 -56.29 10.94
N PRO A 24 -6.47 -55.53 10.93
CA PRO A 24 -7.23 -55.24 9.71
C PRO A 24 -6.54 -54.18 8.84
N PRO A 25 -6.68 -54.22 7.50
CA PRO A 25 -5.98 -53.29 6.61
C PRO A 25 -6.53 -51.86 6.74
N ALA A 26 -5.60 -50.89 6.70
CA ALA A 26 -5.92 -49.46 6.76
C ALA A 26 -6.81 -49.03 5.59
N SER A 27 -7.98 -48.47 5.91
CA SER A 27 -8.81 -47.76 4.95
C SER A 27 -8.11 -46.46 4.52
N ALA A 28 -7.81 -46.32 3.23
CA ALA A 28 -7.30 -45.08 2.66
C ALA A 28 -8.30 -43.93 2.86
N LYS A 29 -7.88 -42.89 3.57
CA LYS A 29 -8.67 -41.66 3.77
C LYS A 29 -8.66 -40.84 2.46
N PRO A 30 -9.80 -40.31 2.00
CA PRO A 30 -9.85 -39.53 0.76
C PRO A 30 -9.05 -38.21 0.90
N PRO A 31 -8.58 -37.63 -0.23
CA PRO A 31 -7.79 -36.40 -0.21
C PRO A 31 -8.59 -35.26 0.41
N ILE A 32 -8.01 -34.61 1.42
CA ILE A 32 -8.57 -33.45 2.09
C ILE A 32 -8.55 -32.29 1.10
N ARG A 33 -9.74 -31.84 0.68
CA ARG A 33 -9.90 -30.55 -0.01
C ARG A 33 -9.45 -29.44 0.94
N PRO A 34 -8.78 -28.37 0.47
CA PRO A 34 -8.53 -27.18 1.29
C PRO A 34 -9.88 -26.69 1.82
N GLY A 35 -10.10 -26.85 3.12
CA GLY A 35 -11.28 -26.32 3.79
C GLY A 35 -11.17 -24.81 3.85
N THR A 36 -12.23 -24.12 3.45
CA THR A 36 -12.40 -22.69 3.69
C THR A 36 -12.27 -22.44 5.20
N PRO A 37 -11.47 -21.47 5.65
CA PRO A 37 -11.31 -21.21 7.07
C PRO A 37 -12.65 -20.85 7.72
N PRO A 38 -12.86 -21.19 9.01
CA PRO A 38 -14.01 -20.68 9.75
C PRO A 38 -13.94 -19.15 9.78
N ALA A 39 -15.03 -18.51 9.36
CA ALA A 39 -15.16 -17.07 9.34
C ALA A 39 -15.17 -16.53 10.78
N VAL A 40 -14.08 -15.90 11.21
CA VAL A 40 -14.17 -14.86 12.23
C VAL A 40 -14.65 -13.62 11.49
N ALA A 41 -15.97 -13.42 11.48
CA ALA A 41 -16.59 -12.24 10.91
C ALA A 41 -16.30 -11.03 11.81
N GLY A 42 -15.17 -10.38 11.58
CA GLY A 42 -14.87 -9.05 12.09
C GLY A 42 -14.77 -8.11 10.91
N THR A 43 -15.60 -7.06 10.87
CA THR A 43 -15.41 -5.94 9.95
C THR A 43 -14.05 -5.31 10.25
N LEU A 44 -13.18 -5.22 9.25
CA LEU A 44 -11.85 -4.61 9.40
C LEU A 44 -12.03 -3.18 9.90
N ALA A 45 -11.45 -2.85 11.05
CA ALA A 45 -11.40 -1.48 11.50
C ALA A 45 -10.46 -0.71 10.57
N MET A 46 -11.00 0.22 9.78
CA MET A 46 -10.27 1.10 8.84
C MET A 46 -9.22 2.02 9.51
N SER A 47 -8.91 1.81 10.79
CA SER A 47 -8.03 2.64 11.62
C SER A 47 -6.84 1.85 12.21
N GLN A 48 -6.61 0.61 11.80
CA GLN A 48 -5.46 -0.17 12.28
C GLN A 48 -4.27 0.00 11.34
N THR A 49 -3.08 0.18 11.91
CA THR A 49 -1.80 0.20 11.21
C THR A 49 -1.11 -1.15 11.33
N MET A 50 -0.99 -1.86 10.21
CA MET A 50 -0.20 -3.08 10.09
C MET A 50 1.24 -2.69 9.74
N SER A 51 2.21 -3.38 10.32
CA SER A 51 3.64 -3.01 10.17
C SER A 51 4.46 -4.11 9.49
N ALA A 52 3.87 -5.26 9.23
CA ALA A 52 4.57 -6.40 8.65
C ALA A 52 3.72 -7.11 7.60
N ILE A 53 4.36 -7.58 6.52
CA ILE A 53 3.71 -8.31 5.44
C ILE A 53 4.61 -9.45 4.94
N ASP A 54 4.00 -10.61 4.66
CA ASP A 54 4.66 -11.71 3.95
C ASP A 54 3.66 -12.36 3.01
N PHE A 55 4.04 -12.54 1.74
CA PHE A 55 3.29 -13.31 0.76
C PHE A 55 4.04 -14.59 0.44
N GLU A 56 3.32 -15.71 0.42
CA GLU A 56 3.85 -16.99 -0.03
C GLU A 56 3.81 -17.07 -1.56
N ASN A 57 2.74 -16.55 -2.15
CA ASN A 57 2.49 -16.58 -3.59
C ASN A 57 1.66 -15.37 -4.02
N GLN A 58 1.22 -15.32 -5.28
CA GLN A 58 0.46 -14.18 -5.83
C GLN A 58 -0.93 -13.95 -5.23
N GLN A 59 -1.43 -14.88 -4.43
CA GLN A 59 -2.79 -14.88 -3.87
C GLN A 59 -2.78 -14.93 -2.33
N THR A 60 -1.91 -15.75 -1.73
CA THR A 60 -1.89 -15.99 -0.29
C THR A 60 -0.80 -15.19 0.40
N GLY A 61 -1.19 -14.44 1.43
CA GLY A 61 -0.28 -13.65 2.25
C GLY A 61 -0.89 -13.28 3.59
N TRP A 62 -0.07 -12.63 4.42
CA TRP A 62 -0.41 -12.25 5.79
C TRP A 62 0.05 -10.84 6.10
N LEU A 63 -0.74 -10.13 6.89
CA LEU A 63 -0.39 -8.86 7.53
C LEU A 63 -0.31 -9.07 9.04
N ALA A 64 0.58 -8.34 9.70
CA ALA A 64 0.61 -8.28 11.16
C ALA A 64 0.88 -6.86 11.66
N GLY A 65 0.25 -6.52 12.78
CA GLY A 65 0.39 -5.25 13.48
C GLY A 65 -0.75 -5.06 14.48
N ALA A 66 -0.60 -4.13 15.42
CA ALA A 66 -1.63 -3.80 16.41
C ALA A 66 -2.26 -5.03 17.13
N GLY A 67 -1.46 -6.06 17.42
CA GLY A 67 -1.92 -7.28 18.10
C GLY A 67 -2.63 -8.31 17.22
N GLN A 68 -2.78 -8.02 15.94
CA GLN A 68 -3.57 -8.82 15.00
C GLN A 68 -2.71 -9.46 13.91
N ILE A 69 -3.19 -10.58 13.38
CA ILE A 69 -2.69 -11.20 12.16
C ILE A 69 -3.86 -11.37 11.21
N TRP A 70 -3.73 -10.83 10.00
CA TRP A 70 -4.73 -10.95 8.95
C TRP A 70 -4.19 -11.82 7.82
N MET A 71 -5.07 -12.58 7.18
CA MET A 71 -4.75 -13.45 6.05
C MET A 71 -5.55 -13.04 4.82
N THR A 72 -4.93 -13.14 3.65
CA THR A 72 -5.58 -12.98 2.35
C THR A 72 -5.41 -14.23 1.49
N THR A 73 -6.35 -14.48 0.60
CA THR A 73 -6.27 -15.51 -0.45
C THR A 73 -6.57 -14.97 -1.85
N ASP A 74 -6.63 -13.65 -2.02
CA ASP A 74 -6.97 -12.98 -3.28
C ASP A 74 -5.95 -11.91 -3.72
N GLY A 75 -4.74 -12.01 -3.17
CA GLY A 75 -3.61 -11.14 -3.49
C GLY A 75 -3.61 -9.83 -2.72
N GLY A 76 -4.27 -9.78 -1.56
CA GLY A 76 -4.32 -8.63 -0.67
C GLY A 76 -5.47 -7.67 -0.93
N ARG A 77 -6.53 -8.09 -1.63
CA ARG A 77 -7.72 -7.25 -1.87
C ARG A 77 -8.73 -7.38 -0.75
N GLN A 78 -8.83 -8.57 -0.15
CA GLN A 78 -9.61 -8.84 1.04
C GLN A 78 -8.75 -9.53 2.10
N TRP A 79 -8.99 -9.17 3.35
CA TRP A 79 -8.26 -9.65 4.51
C TRP A 79 -9.22 -10.19 5.56
N GLN A 80 -8.89 -11.33 6.16
CA GLN A 80 -9.60 -11.94 7.27
C GLN A 80 -8.70 -11.96 8.50
N VAL A 81 -9.22 -11.56 9.66
CA VAL A 81 -8.52 -11.71 10.94
C VAL A 81 -8.43 -13.19 11.32
N VAL A 82 -7.21 -13.71 11.47
CA VAL A 82 -6.93 -15.11 11.86
C VAL A 82 -6.29 -15.21 13.25
N TYR A 83 -5.86 -14.08 13.81
CA TYR A 83 -5.40 -13.96 15.18
C TYR A 83 -5.71 -12.56 15.71
N ASP A 84 -6.26 -12.50 16.92
CA ASP A 84 -6.57 -11.26 17.62
C ASP A 84 -6.43 -11.49 19.13
N GLN A 85 -5.30 -11.09 19.70
CA GLN A 85 -5.01 -11.26 21.13
C GLN A 85 -4.48 -9.97 21.77
N GLY A 86 -4.79 -8.79 21.19
CA GLY A 86 -4.46 -7.48 21.75
C GLY A 86 -2.98 -7.07 21.71
N ASP A 87 -2.68 -5.96 22.40
CA ASP A 87 -1.48 -5.12 22.69
C ASP A 87 -0.06 -5.43 22.12
N ALA A 88 0.19 -6.55 21.47
CA ALA A 88 1.48 -6.85 20.86
C ALA A 88 1.66 -6.07 19.55
N ASP A 89 2.56 -5.10 19.54
CA ASP A 89 2.92 -4.39 18.31
C ASP A 89 3.81 -5.27 17.41
N PHE A 90 3.18 -6.05 16.54
CA PHE A 90 3.86 -6.96 15.62
C PHE A 90 4.52 -6.18 14.48
N HIS A 91 5.85 -6.28 14.40
CA HIS A 91 6.67 -5.56 13.42
C HIS A 91 7.45 -6.51 12.50
N GLY A 92 7.19 -7.82 12.58
CA GLY A 92 7.81 -8.80 11.71
C GLY A 92 7.00 -10.06 11.54
N ILE A 93 7.09 -10.61 10.33
CA ILE A 93 6.43 -11.84 9.92
C ILE A 93 7.34 -12.58 8.94
N ARG A 94 7.40 -13.91 9.06
CA ARG A 94 8.15 -14.75 8.11
C ARG A 94 7.66 -16.18 8.08
N PHE A 95 7.39 -16.69 6.89
CA PHE A 95 7.21 -18.12 6.63
C PHE A 95 8.51 -18.76 6.12
N VAL A 96 8.82 -19.96 6.62
CA VAL A 96 9.93 -20.80 6.13
C VAL A 96 9.46 -21.97 5.28
N THR A 97 8.16 -22.28 5.36
CA THR A 97 7.45 -23.22 4.50
C THR A 97 6.03 -22.71 4.29
N SER A 98 5.26 -23.32 3.40
CA SER A 98 3.82 -23.03 3.20
C SER A 98 2.94 -23.27 4.43
N ARG A 99 3.46 -23.95 5.48
CA ARG A 99 2.72 -24.28 6.69
C ARG A 99 3.25 -23.64 7.96
N VAL A 100 4.57 -23.43 8.02
CA VAL A 100 5.27 -23.00 9.22
C VAL A 100 5.82 -21.59 9.03
N GLY A 101 5.43 -20.71 9.94
CA GLY A 101 5.84 -19.32 9.97
C GLY A 101 5.71 -18.71 11.37
N TRP A 102 6.29 -17.53 11.53
CA TRP A 102 6.28 -16.79 12.78
C TRP A 102 5.91 -15.34 12.56
N VAL A 103 5.25 -14.77 13.56
CA VAL A 103 5.00 -13.34 13.71
C VAL A 103 5.59 -12.90 15.04
N TRP A 104 6.23 -11.74 15.09
CA TRP A 104 6.86 -11.27 16.31
C TRP A 104 6.70 -9.77 16.57
N SER A 105 6.66 -9.46 17.86
CA SER A 105 6.79 -8.12 18.42
C SER A 105 8.10 -8.03 19.21
N ASN A 106 8.31 -6.94 19.93
CA ASN A 106 9.47 -6.82 20.82
C ASN A 106 9.48 -7.90 21.90
N ARG A 107 8.34 -8.44 22.32
CA ARG A 107 8.28 -9.34 23.49
C ARG A 107 7.56 -10.65 23.24
N THR A 108 6.90 -10.78 22.10
CA THR A 108 6.04 -11.92 21.80
C THR A 108 6.46 -12.54 20.48
N LEU A 109 6.59 -13.88 20.46
CA LEU A 109 6.77 -14.68 19.26
C LEU A 109 5.59 -15.64 19.15
N VAL A 110 4.90 -15.59 18.02
CA VAL A 110 3.74 -16.41 17.69
C VAL A 110 4.10 -17.29 16.50
N GLU A 111 3.70 -18.56 16.54
CA GLU A 111 3.99 -19.58 15.52
C GLU A 111 2.68 -20.08 14.89
N THR A 112 2.71 -20.34 13.59
CA THR A 112 1.74 -21.19 12.90
C THR A 112 2.40 -22.49 12.45
N THR A 113 1.64 -23.59 12.40
CA THR A 113 2.06 -24.84 11.76
C THR A 113 1.09 -25.35 10.70
N ASP A 114 0.03 -24.60 10.41
CA ASP A 114 -1.05 -24.97 9.48
C ASP A 114 -1.26 -23.96 8.33
N GLY A 115 -0.26 -23.11 8.04
CA GLY A 115 -0.33 -22.11 6.97
C GLY A 115 -1.04 -20.83 7.39
N GLY A 116 -0.90 -20.45 8.66
CA GLY A 116 -1.42 -19.20 9.21
C GLY A 116 -2.93 -19.22 9.45
N ILE A 117 -3.54 -20.41 9.48
CA ILE A 117 -4.96 -20.58 9.84
C ILE A 117 -5.11 -20.45 11.36
N THR A 118 -4.18 -21.03 12.13
CA THR A 118 -4.12 -20.86 13.59
C THR A 118 -2.72 -20.46 14.05
N TRP A 119 -2.68 -19.71 15.14
CA TRP A 119 -1.44 -19.12 15.68
C TRP A 119 -1.37 -19.35 17.19
N GLN A 120 -0.18 -19.70 17.69
CA GLN A 120 0.09 -19.96 19.10
C GLN A 120 1.31 -19.18 19.60
N VAL A 121 1.21 -18.59 20.79
CA VAL A 121 2.36 -17.93 21.43
C VAL A 121 3.37 -19.01 21.84
N VAL A 122 4.58 -18.97 21.27
CA VAL A 122 5.66 -19.92 21.58
C VAL A 122 6.73 -19.32 22.49
N HIS A 123 6.80 -17.99 22.55
CA HIS A 123 7.67 -17.28 23.48
C HIS A 123 7.08 -15.93 23.85
N GLN A 124 7.17 -15.59 25.15
CA GLN A 124 6.89 -14.26 25.67
C GLN A 124 7.92 -13.93 26.75
N GLY A 125 8.62 -12.80 26.61
CA GLY A 125 9.76 -12.49 27.46
C GLY A 125 9.93 -11.01 27.79
N PRO A 126 10.68 -10.67 28.85
CA PRO A 126 10.90 -9.28 29.26
C PRO A 126 11.88 -8.53 28.32
N SER A 127 12.74 -9.27 27.63
CA SER A 127 13.76 -8.75 26.72
C SER A 127 13.20 -8.42 25.33
N PRO A 128 13.50 -7.24 24.77
CA PRO A 128 13.21 -6.91 23.38
C PRO A 128 13.86 -7.87 22.38
N LEU A 129 13.09 -8.44 21.46
CA LEU A 129 13.57 -9.15 20.28
C LEU A 129 13.97 -8.12 19.22
N VAL A 130 15.28 -8.02 18.96
CA VAL A 130 15.86 -7.00 18.06
C VAL A 130 15.99 -7.50 16.64
N SER A 131 16.37 -8.77 16.48
CA SER A 131 16.58 -9.39 15.17
C SER A 131 16.26 -10.87 15.22
N PHE A 132 15.61 -11.38 14.18
CA PHE A 132 15.09 -12.74 14.13
C PHE A 132 15.34 -13.35 12.75
N SER A 133 15.83 -14.59 12.71
CA SER A 133 16.08 -15.35 11.48
C SER A 133 15.81 -16.84 11.69
N MET A 134 14.80 -17.37 11.00
CA MET A 134 14.49 -18.80 10.98
C MET A 134 14.98 -19.43 9.68
N VAL A 135 15.71 -20.55 9.79
CA VAL A 135 16.27 -21.27 8.64
C VAL A 135 15.50 -22.53 8.30
N SER A 136 14.68 -23.02 9.23
CA SER A 136 13.82 -24.18 9.06
C SER A 136 12.68 -24.14 10.08
N PRO A 137 11.69 -25.06 10.00
CA PRO A 137 10.63 -25.19 11.00
C PRO A 137 11.11 -25.32 12.45
N PHE A 138 12.33 -25.84 12.66
CA PHE A 138 12.84 -26.15 13.99
C PHE A 138 14.01 -25.26 14.41
N ARG A 139 14.78 -24.74 13.45
CA ARG A 139 16.05 -24.07 13.73
C ARG A 139 16.02 -22.62 13.33
N GLY A 140 16.50 -21.77 14.24
CA GLY A 140 16.69 -20.35 13.98
C GLY A 140 17.46 -19.65 15.07
N TYR A 141 17.58 -18.35 14.88
CA TYR A 141 18.47 -17.48 15.61
C TYR A 141 17.77 -16.17 15.93
N ALA A 142 18.09 -15.60 17.08
CA ALA A 142 17.63 -14.28 17.40
C ALA A 142 18.58 -13.52 18.32
N VAL A 143 18.50 -12.21 18.20
CA VAL A 143 19.20 -11.24 19.02
C VAL A 143 18.17 -10.64 19.96
N TRP A 144 18.36 -10.86 21.26
CA TRP A 144 17.59 -10.18 22.29
C TRP A 144 18.42 -9.14 22.98
N ASP A 145 17.84 -7.96 23.20
CA ASP A 145 18.44 -6.97 24.07
C ASP A 145 18.34 -7.42 25.53
N THR A 146 19.40 -7.16 26.30
CA THR A 146 19.43 -7.54 27.72
C THR A 146 18.85 -6.41 28.57
N PRO A 147 18.00 -6.69 29.59
CA PRO A 147 17.40 -5.64 30.42
C PRO A 147 18.42 -4.79 31.19
N SER A 148 19.68 -5.24 31.26
CA SER A 148 20.80 -4.58 31.92
C SER A 148 21.67 -3.74 30.97
N ALA A 149 21.34 -3.64 29.68
CA ALA A 149 22.02 -2.70 28.78
C ALA A 149 21.67 -1.26 29.24
N PRO A 150 22.64 -0.34 29.36
CA PRO A 150 22.38 1.00 29.90
C PRO A 150 21.33 1.74 29.05
N ALA A 151 20.22 2.13 29.67
CA ALA A 151 19.25 3.04 29.06
C ALA A 151 19.90 4.43 28.89
N GLY A 152 20.37 4.70 27.68
CA GLY A 152 20.95 5.96 27.22
C GLY A 152 21.19 5.88 25.71
N PRO A 153 21.73 6.92 25.05
CA PRO A 153 22.06 6.90 23.61
C PRO A 153 23.28 5.98 23.29
N GLY A 154 23.46 4.91 24.06
CA GLY A 154 24.60 4.00 24.07
C GLY A 154 24.36 2.73 23.26
N LEU A 155 25.47 2.19 22.75
CA LEU A 155 25.61 1.11 21.77
C LEU A 155 24.61 -0.07 21.97
N PRO A 156 23.94 -0.56 20.90
CA PRO A 156 23.02 -1.69 21.00
C PRO A 156 23.73 -2.94 21.54
N GLY A 157 23.12 -3.58 22.55
CA GLY A 157 23.73 -4.63 23.39
C GLY A 157 22.94 -5.92 23.51
N GLY A 158 22.80 -6.68 22.42
CA GLY A 158 22.06 -7.94 22.44
C GLY A 158 22.90 -9.18 22.79
N ARG A 159 22.23 -10.30 23.08
CA ARG A 159 22.83 -11.64 23.10
C ARG A 159 22.26 -12.44 21.94
N LEU A 160 23.11 -13.24 21.29
CA LEU A 160 22.69 -14.15 20.24
C LEU A 160 22.20 -15.47 20.86
N PHE A 161 21.04 -15.94 20.43
CA PHE A 161 20.51 -17.24 20.85
C PHE A 161 20.18 -18.09 19.63
N VAL A 162 20.14 -19.39 19.86
CA VAL A 162 19.71 -20.40 18.89
C VAL A 162 18.55 -21.21 19.45
N THR A 163 17.57 -21.52 18.61
CA THR A 163 16.53 -22.51 18.88
C THR A 163 16.73 -23.73 17.99
N THR A 164 16.31 -24.89 18.49
CA THR A 164 16.24 -26.16 17.73
C THR A 164 14.85 -26.81 17.82
N ASP A 165 13.86 -26.08 18.35
CA ASP A 165 12.48 -26.54 18.55
C ASP A 165 11.44 -25.50 18.11
N GLY A 166 11.78 -24.67 17.12
CA GLY A 166 10.83 -23.72 16.50
C GLY A 166 10.55 -22.48 17.35
N GLY A 167 11.47 -22.11 18.24
CA GLY A 167 11.36 -20.91 19.08
C GLY A 167 10.72 -21.14 20.45
N ARG A 168 10.45 -22.39 20.83
CA ARG A 168 9.91 -22.76 22.15
C ARG A 168 10.96 -22.67 23.25
N ARG A 169 12.21 -23.04 22.94
CA ARG A 169 13.37 -22.88 23.82
C ARG A 169 14.53 -22.23 23.08
N TRP A 170 15.24 -21.38 23.82
CA TRP A 170 16.35 -20.59 23.31
C TRP A 170 17.59 -20.84 24.15
N ARG A 171 18.70 -21.14 23.48
CA ARG A 171 20.01 -21.29 24.11
C ARG A 171 20.91 -20.15 23.67
N ALA A 172 21.46 -19.41 24.63
CA ALA A 172 22.45 -18.38 24.35
C ALA A 172 23.71 -18.99 23.71
N LEU A 173 24.23 -18.32 22.69
CA LEU A 173 25.53 -18.59 22.11
C LEU A 173 26.57 -17.64 22.72
N THR A 174 27.77 -18.16 22.97
CA THR A 174 28.91 -17.33 23.35
C THR A 174 29.49 -16.69 22.10
N THR A 175 29.45 -15.37 22.01
CA THR A 175 29.97 -14.61 20.87
C THR A 175 31.13 -13.71 21.32
N PRO A 176 32.19 -13.53 20.50
CA PRO A 176 33.28 -12.60 20.79
C PRO A 176 32.91 -11.13 20.49
N PHE A 177 31.65 -10.88 20.18
CA PHE A 177 31.10 -9.59 19.78
C PHE A 177 29.72 -9.41 20.38
N ASN A 178 29.26 -8.18 20.29
CA ASN A 178 27.92 -7.76 20.64
C ASN A 178 27.04 -7.70 19.36
N PRO A 179 26.07 -8.63 19.18
CA PRO A 179 25.23 -8.71 18.00
C PRO A 179 24.17 -7.60 17.95
N VAL A 180 23.94 -7.08 16.73
CA VAL A 180 22.91 -6.09 16.41
C VAL A 180 21.86 -6.69 15.47
N ALA A 181 22.30 -7.42 14.44
CA ALA A 181 21.41 -8.07 13.48
C ALA A 181 21.96 -9.43 13.05
N VAL A 182 21.07 -10.39 12.80
CA VAL A 182 21.45 -11.76 12.41
C VAL A 182 20.66 -12.21 11.19
N ASP A 183 21.31 -12.92 10.28
CA ASP A 183 20.63 -13.70 9.26
C ASP A 183 21.43 -14.97 8.91
N PHE A 184 20.74 -16.03 8.51
CA PHE A 184 21.34 -17.30 8.12
C PHE A 184 20.69 -17.80 6.83
N SER A 185 21.51 -18.27 5.88
CA SER A 185 21.03 -18.90 4.64
C SER A 185 20.83 -20.42 4.76
N GLY A 186 21.11 -20.98 5.94
CA GLY A 186 20.95 -22.38 6.25
C GLY A 186 21.45 -22.71 7.66
N PRO A 187 21.48 -23.99 8.07
CA PRO A 187 21.84 -24.36 9.44
C PRO A 187 23.30 -24.06 9.81
N LEU A 188 24.19 -23.89 8.83
CA LEU A 188 25.62 -23.72 9.07
C LEU A 188 26.13 -22.33 8.71
N ASN A 189 25.61 -21.74 7.63
CA ASN A 189 26.10 -20.48 7.09
C ASN A 189 25.27 -19.32 7.59
N GLY A 190 25.91 -18.38 8.30
CA GLY A 190 25.25 -17.21 8.84
C GLY A 190 26.16 -16.02 8.98
N TRP A 191 25.53 -14.85 9.07
CA TRP A 191 26.21 -13.58 9.20
C TRP A 191 25.55 -12.79 10.33
N VAL A 192 26.39 -12.04 11.05
CA VAL A 192 25.94 -11.16 12.14
C VAL A 192 26.58 -9.80 11.95
N VAL A 193 25.76 -8.75 12.01
CA VAL A 193 26.26 -7.40 12.21
C VAL A 193 26.47 -7.22 13.71
N GLY A 194 27.71 -6.97 14.13
CA GLY A 194 28.03 -6.58 15.49
C GLY A 194 28.41 -5.10 15.58
N THR A 195 28.67 -4.61 16.79
CA THR A 195 28.97 -3.18 17.05
C THR A 195 30.11 -2.61 16.22
N HIS A 196 31.17 -3.39 15.96
CA HIS A 196 32.39 -2.92 15.27
C HIS A 196 32.77 -3.75 14.05
N HIS A 197 32.09 -4.86 13.78
CA HIS A 197 32.44 -5.76 12.71
C HIS A 197 31.20 -6.49 12.19
N ILE A 198 31.24 -6.87 10.93
CA ILE A 198 30.37 -7.92 10.38
C ILE A 198 31.13 -9.24 10.54
N TRP A 199 30.44 -10.26 11.04
CA TRP A 199 30.97 -11.57 11.35
C TRP A 199 30.31 -12.63 10.48
N ARG A 200 31.05 -13.68 10.15
CA ARG A 200 30.56 -14.85 9.43
C ARG A 200 30.81 -16.11 10.23
N THR A 201 29.84 -17.03 10.19
CA THR A 201 29.98 -18.40 10.63
C THR A 201 29.70 -19.36 9.48
N VAL A 202 30.36 -20.51 9.49
CA VAL A 202 30.14 -21.63 8.57
C VAL A 202 29.86 -22.94 9.32
N ASP A 203 29.68 -22.87 10.65
CA ASP A 203 29.47 -24.02 11.53
C ASP A 203 28.24 -23.86 12.44
N GLY A 204 27.32 -22.97 12.06
CA GLY A 204 26.06 -22.75 12.76
C GLY A 204 26.20 -21.88 14.02
N GLY A 205 27.23 -21.05 14.08
CA GLY A 205 27.48 -20.08 15.15
C GLY A 205 28.32 -20.62 16.31
N ARG A 206 29.08 -21.71 16.10
CA ARG A 206 30.03 -22.22 17.09
C ARG A 206 31.34 -21.44 17.03
N GLN A 207 31.78 -21.07 15.84
CA GLN A 207 32.89 -20.16 15.59
C GLN A 207 32.47 -19.01 14.69
N TRP A 208 33.11 -17.86 14.90
CA TRP A 208 32.83 -16.63 14.17
C TRP A 208 34.13 -15.95 13.74
N HIS A 209 34.17 -15.52 12.48
CA HIS A 209 35.29 -14.79 11.90
C HIS A 209 34.85 -13.39 11.49
N PRO A 210 35.61 -12.33 11.84
CA PRO A 210 35.31 -10.98 11.37
C PRO A 210 35.64 -10.91 9.87
N VAL A 211 34.73 -10.33 9.09
CA VAL A 211 34.82 -10.26 7.62
C VAL A 211 34.66 -8.86 7.07
N PHE A 212 34.28 -7.90 7.90
CA PHE A 212 34.26 -6.47 7.59
C PHE A 212 34.39 -5.67 8.88
N GLY A 213 35.17 -4.59 8.90
CA GLY A 213 35.29 -3.67 10.04
C GLY A 213 34.38 -2.46 9.87
N LEU A 214 33.67 -2.08 10.94
CA LEU A 214 32.83 -0.89 11.02
C LEU A 214 33.57 0.20 11.80
N ARG A 215 33.76 1.36 11.17
CA ARG A 215 34.39 2.54 11.78
C ARG A 215 33.45 3.23 12.75
N THR A 216 32.15 3.21 12.45
CA THR A 216 31.12 3.82 13.28
C THR A 216 30.09 2.76 13.65
N PRO A 217 29.87 2.49 14.95
CA PRO A 217 28.81 1.59 15.36
C PRO A 217 27.45 2.05 14.85
N PRO A 218 26.67 1.17 14.21
CA PRO A 218 25.32 1.52 13.77
C PRO A 218 24.38 1.65 14.98
N MET A 219 23.41 2.55 14.89
CA MET A 219 22.32 2.65 15.88
C MET A 219 21.39 1.45 15.79
N SER A 220 21.15 0.95 14.58
CA SER A 220 20.50 -0.34 14.32
C SER A 220 20.93 -0.89 12.96
N ALA A 221 20.70 -2.19 12.73
CA ALA A 221 21.07 -2.81 11.47
C ALA A 221 20.02 -3.83 11.00
N THR A 222 20.00 -4.05 9.69
CA THR A 222 19.29 -5.16 9.05
C THR A 222 20.26 -5.89 8.15
N ILE A 223 20.25 -7.22 8.20
CA ILE A 223 21.05 -8.07 7.30
C ILE A 223 20.13 -9.04 6.57
N ARG A 224 20.40 -9.23 5.27
CA ARG A 224 19.67 -10.14 4.38
C ARG A 224 20.64 -10.93 3.54
N ILE A 225 20.48 -12.25 3.52
CA ILE A 225 21.29 -13.17 2.72
C ILE A 225 20.43 -13.77 1.62
N THR A 226 20.93 -13.75 0.39
CA THR A 226 20.27 -14.43 -0.73
C THR A 226 21.31 -15.09 -1.63
N GLY A 227 21.21 -16.42 -1.77
CA GLY A 227 22.26 -17.23 -2.35
C GLY A 227 23.62 -16.96 -1.70
N SER A 228 24.54 -16.36 -2.47
CA SER A 228 25.88 -15.99 -2.02
C SER A 228 26.07 -14.48 -1.76
N MET A 229 25.03 -13.67 -1.95
CA MET A 229 25.06 -12.24 -1.68
C MET A 229 24.64 -11.95 -0.23
N VAL A 230 25.21 -10.88 0.32
CA VAL A 230 24.79 -10.32 1.61
C VAL A 230 24.55 -8.83 1.46
N TRP A 231 23.41 -8.39 1.99
CA TRP A 231 23.02 -7.00 2.05
C TRP A 231 22.91 -6.58 3.50
N VAL A 232 23.51 -5.43 3.84
CA VAL A 232 23.46 -4.88 5.20
C VAL A 232 23.03 -3.43 5.14
N LEU A 233 21.91 -3.10 5.80
CA LEU A 233 21.48 -1.74 6.05
C LEU A 233 21.95 -1.35 7.45
N LEU A 234 22.82 -0.34 7.53
CA LEU A 234 23.29 0.29 8.75
C LEU A 234 22.53 1.61 8.92
N ARG A 235 21.82 1.78 10.03
CA ARG A 235 21.14 3.05 10.37
C ARG A 235 22.01 3.84 11.35
N GLY A 236 22.19 5.12 11.05
CA GLY A 236 22.94 6.09 11.84
C GLY A 236 22.02 6.92 12.75
N GLY A 237 22.37 8.19 12.94
CA GLY A 237 21.57 9.11 13.75
C GLY A 237 20.20 9.39 13.12
N SER A 238 19.29 9.93 13.93
CA SER A 238 17.96 10.36 13.48
C SER A 238 17.63 11.72 14.10
N GLY A 239 17.03 12.61 13.31
CA GLY A 239 16.64 13.96 13.75
C GLY A 239 15.92 14.73 12.66
N MET A 240 14.99 15.62 13.03
CA MET A 240 14.17 16.42 12.10
C MET A 240 13.51 15.59 10.98
N ASN A 241 12.90 14.46 11.35
CA ASN A 241 12.29 13.48 10.43
C ASN A 241 13.27 12.88 9.39
N GLN A 242 14.57 12.86 9.68
CA GLN A 242 15.58 12.29 8.80
C GLN A 242 16.38 11.24 9.57
N THR A 243 16.88 10.21 8.87
CA THR A 243 17.77 9.19 9.43
C THR A 243 18.89 8.94 8.45
N SER A 244 20.14 9.03 8.91
CA SER A 244 21.29 8.73 8.05
C SER A 244 21.46 7.22 7.95
N TYR A 245 21.92 6.71 6.80
CA TYR A 245 22.07 5.27 6.62
C TYR A 245 23.06 4.90 5.52
N THR A 246 23.55 3.66 5.58
CA THR A 246 24.42 3.04 4.58
C THR A 246 23.94 1.65 4.24
N VAL A 247 23.89 1.32 2.95
CA VAL A 247 23.69 -0.05 2.46
C VAL A 247 25.03 -0.60 2.00
N LEU A 248 25.50 -1.65 2.66
CA LEU A 248 26.67 -2.43 2.24
C LEU A 248 26.21 -3.66 1.45
N GLN A 249 26.98 -4.01 0.43
CA GLN A 249 26.79 -5.21 -0.37
C GLN A 249 28.06 -6.05 -0.34
N TYR A 250 27.91 -7.35 -0.08
CA TYR A 250 28.94 -8.35 -0.30
C TYR A 250 28.61 -9.17 -1.55
N THR A 251 29.61 -9.35 -2.42
CA THR A 251 29.57 -10.34 -3.50
C THR A 251 30.78 -11.26 -3.41
N PRO A 252 30.67 -12.54 -3.80
CA PRO A 252 31.81 -13.46 -3.76
C PRO A 252 33.00 -13.01 -4.62
N LYS A 253 32.73 -12.35 -5.75
CA LYS A 253 33.76 -11.89 -6.69
C LYS A 253 34.33 -10.51 -6.33
N GLY A 254 33.51 -9.62 -5.78
CA GLY A 254 33.87 -8.21 -5.54
C GLY A 254 34.14 -7.86 -4.08
N GLY A 255 33.88 -8.78 -3.14
CA GLY A 255 33.97 -8.49 -1.72
C GLY A 255 32.91 -7.49 -1.25
N TRP A 256 33.23 -6.77 -0.18
CA TRP A 256 32.37 -5.74 0.42
C TRP A 256 32.52 -4.40 -0.28
N LYS A 257 31.40 -3.72 -0.55
CA LYS A 257 31.37 -2.33 -1.01
C LYS A 257 30.18 -1.59 -0.41
N THR A 258 30.29 -0.27 -0.35
CA THR A 258 29.13 0.61 -0.12
C THR A 258 28.29 0.65 -1.40
N ALA A 259 27.05 0.17 -1.31
CA ALA A 259 26.10 0.18 -2.40
C ALA A 259 25.32 1.50 -2.46
N LEU A 260 24.88 2.00 -1.30
CA LEU A 260 24.16 3.27 -1.14
C LEU A 260 24.57 3.93 0.18
N ALA A 261 24.51 5.26 0.27
CA ALA A 261 24.62 5.99 1.53
C ALA A 261 23.88 7.33 1.50
N VAL A 262 23.22 7.68 2.60
CA VAL A 262 22.50 8.96 2.75
C VAL A 262 22.91 9.61 4.07
N SER A 263 23.64 10.71 3.97
CA SER A 263 23.93 11.63 5.08
C SER A 263 22.95 12.79 5.02
N THR A 264 22.50 13.31 6.15
CA THR A 264 21.54 14.41 6.17
C THR A 264 21.92 15.47 7.18
N ALA A 265 21.38 16.69 7.00
CA ALA A 265 21.62 17.78 7.94
C ALA A 265 21.03 17.47 9.34
N GLY A 266 19.87 16.78 9.40
CA GLY A 266 19.21 16.46 10.66
C GLY A 266 19.74 15.22 11.39
N ALA A 267 20.28 14.25 10.66
CA ALA A 267 20.76 12.99 11.20
C ALA A 267 22.30 12.88 11.28
N GLY A 268 23.01 13.78 10.61
CA GLY A 268 24.46 13.74 10.48
C GLY A 268 24.95 12.74 9.42
N PRO A 269 26.24 12.34 9.50
CA PRO A 269 26.85 11.48 8.49
C PRO A 269 26.27 10.06 8.52
N ALA A 270 26.19 9.45 7.33
CA ALA A 270 25.87 8.04 7.17
C ALA A 270 26.98 7.15 7.77
N PRO A 271 26.63 6.10 8.54
CA PRO A 271 27.61 5.24 9.19
C PRO A 271 28.40 4.45 8.15
N ASP A 272 29.74 4.43 8.25
CA ASP A 272 30.61 3.67 7.34
C ASP A 272 30.43 3.95 5.83
N ALA A 273 29.91 5.12 5.48
CA ALA A 273 29.81 5.54 4.09
C ALA A 273 31.19 5.65 3.42
N ALA A 274 31.28 5.19 2.18
CA ALA A 274 32.41 5.49 1.30
C ALA A 274 32.25 6.89 0.70
N LEU A 275 33.37 7.57 0.46
CA LEU A 275 33.37 8.85 -0.26
C LEU A 275 32.80 8.64 -1.66
N GLY A 276 31.82 9.46 -2.06
CA GLY A 276 31.17 9.36 -3.38
C GLY A 276 30.19 8.20 -3.53
N ALA A 277 29.78 7.55 -2.43
CA ALA A 277 28.72 6.54 -2.47
C ALA A 277 27.42 7.11 -3.08
N PRO A 278 26.71 6.36 -3.94
CA PRO A 278 25.43 6.80 -4.47
C PRO A 278 24.41 7.02 -3.36
N ALA A 279 23.53 8.02 -3.50
CA ALA A 279 22.40 8.23 -2.59
C ALA A 279 21.41 7.05 -2.67
N GLY A 280 20.65 6.81 -1.60
CA GLY A 280 19.57 5.83 -1.52
C GLY A 280 18.16 6.44 -1.60
N PRO A 281 17.10 5.62 -1.55
CA PRO A 281 15.71 6.09 -1.55
C PRO A 281 15.34 6.81 -0.26
N GLY A 282 14.83 8.02 -0.37
CA GLY A 282 14.28 8.77 0.77
C GLY A 282 15.31 9.28 1.78
N LEU A 283 14.80 10.07 2.73
CA LEU A 283 15.55 10.59 3.88
C LEU A 283 15.33 9.76 5.15
N VAL A 284 14.41 8.79 5.09
CA VAL A 284 14.18 7.79 6.14
C VAL A 284 14.21 6.39 5.51
N PRO A 285 15.11 5.49 5.95
CA PRO A 285 15.26 4.17 5.35
C PRO A 285 14.19 3.19 5.83
N GLY A 286 13.44 2.62 4.90
CA GLY A 286 12.45 1.57 5.16
C GLY A 286 13.01 0.15 4.99
N PRO A 287 12.18 -0.83 4.58
CA PRO A 287 12.57 -2.22 4.41
C PRO A 287 13.54 -2.43 3.24
N LEU A 288 14.55 -3.27 3.49
CA LEU A 288 15.45 -3.85 2.50
C LEU A 288 15.13 -5.34 2.37
N VAL A 289 14.72 -5.75 1.18
CA VAL A 289 14.35 -7.14 0.86
C VAL A 289 15.28 -7.66 -0.24
N ALA A 290 15.86 -8.83 -0.02
CA ALA A 290 16.65 -9.52 -1.03
C ALA A 290 15.85 -10.73 -1.53
N VAL A 291 15.57 -10.77 -2.83
CA VAL A 291 14.70 -11.79 -3.45
C VAL A 291 15.54 -12.96 -3.95
N ASP A 292 16.58 -12.65 -4.72
CA ASP A 292 17.55 -13.62 -5.23
C ASP A 292 18.94 -12.95 -5.38
N ALA A 293 19.94 -13.69 -5.84
CA ALA A 293 21.31 -13.17 -6.03
C ALA A 293 21.45 -12.08 -7.11
N GLY A 294 20.41 -11.80 -7.89
CA GLY A 294 20.37 -10.71 -8.87
C GLY A 294 19.46 -9.56 -8.46
N THR A 295 18.56 -9.78 -7.49
CA THR A 295 17.41 -8.91 -7.26
C THR A 295 17.24 -8.56 -5.79
N ALA A 296 17.21 -7.26 -5.49
CA ALA A 296 16.85 -6.72 -4.18
C ALA A 296 16.00 -5.47 -4.33
N PHE A 297 15.21 -5.16 -3.31
CA PHE A 297 14.37 -3.97 -3.25
C PHE A 297 14.67 -3.21 -1.97
N PHE A 298 14.78 -1.88 -2.10
CA PHE A 298 14.98 -1.01 -0.96
C PHE A 298 14.02 0.15 -1.07
N ALA A 299 13.28 0.39 0.00
CA ALA A 299 12.31 1.47 0.05
C ALA A 299 12.68 2.48 1.13
N GLY A 300 12.23 3.72 0.95
CA GLY A 300 12.45 4.80 1.91
C GLY A 300 11.45 5.93 1.72
N GLU A 301 11.26 6.71 2.78
CA GLU A 301 10.29 7.79 2.82
C GLU A 301 10.96 9.13 2.53
N VAL A 302 10.27 10.00 1.79
CA VAL A 302 10.59 11.43 1.65
C VAL A 302 9.56 12.24 2.45
N PRO A 303 9.87 12.66 3.69
CA PRO A 303 8.87 13.20 4.63
C PRO A 303 8.34 14.60 4.27
N ALA A 304 9.11 15.39 3.51
CA ALA A 304 8.82 16.80 3.27
C ALA A 304 7.99 17.07 1.99
N ALA A 305 7.84 16.08 1.11
CA ALA A 305 7.00 16.21 -0.09
C ALA A 305 5.65 15.52 0.18
N ASN A 306 4.54 16.26 0.10
CA ASN A 306 3.18 15.72 0.01
C ASN A 306 2.76 14.78 1.14
N LEU A 307 2.92 15.20 2.40
CA LEU A 307 2.55 14.40 3.57
C LEU A 307 3.35 13.07 3.69
N GLY A 308 4.43 12.90 2.92
CA GLY A 308 5.27 11.71 2.85
C GLY A 308 5.08 10.92 1.55
N THR A 309 6.17 10.65 0.81
CA THR A 309 6.14 9.75 -0.36
C THR A 309 7.03 8.54 -0.16
N THR A 310 6.56 7.38 -0.62
CA THR A 310 7.34 6.14 -0.60
C THR A 310 8.12 6.00 -1.89
N ALA A 311 9.46 6.02 -1.82
CA ALA A 311 10.32 5.61 -2.92
C ALA A 311 10.66 4.12 -2.79
N VAL A 312 10.52 3.36 -3.88
CA VAL A 312 10.98 1.96 -3.95
C VAL A 312 11.96 1.81 -5.09
N TRP A 313 13.20 1.45 -4.78
CA TRP A 313 14.25 1.20 -5.77
C TRP A 313 14.50 -0.29 -5.92
N ALA A 314 14.82 -0.71 -7.13
CA ALA A 314 15.09 -2.09 -7.47
C ALA A 314 16.55 -2.28 -7.88
N TYR A 315 17.26 -3.14 -7.17
CA TYR A 315 18.53 -3.67 -7.63
C TYR A 315 18.26 -4.78 -8.64
N HIS A 316 18.72 -4.59 -9.87
CA HIS A 316 18.77 -5.64 -10.90
C HIS A 316 19.92 -5.35 -11.87
N ASP A 317 20.45 -6.39 -12.52
CA ASP A 317 21.55 -6.29 -13.48
C ASP A 317 22.79 -5.53 -12.95
N GLY A 318 23.10 -5.71 -11.67
CA GLY A 318 24.30 -5.15 -11.07
C GLY A 318 24.16 -3.70 -10.57
N ARG A 319 23.02 -3.04 -10.76
CA ARG A 319 22.79 -1.63 -10.40
C ARG A 319 21.47 -1.41 -9.68
N TRP A 320 21.38 -0.31 -8.93
CA TRP A 320 20.11 0.20 -8.40
C TRP A 320 19.40 1.04 -9.47
N ASN A 321 18.14 0.72 -9.72
CA ASN A 321 17.26 1.41 -10.64
C ASN A 321 16.22 2.17 -9.83
N GLN A 322 16.07 3.45 -10.15
CA GLN A 322 15.17 4.36 -9.47
C GLN A 322 13.89 4.46 -10.28
N PHE A 323 12.75 4.31 -9.63
CA PHE A 323 11.43 4.46 -10.23
C PHE A 323 10.71 5.65 -9.60
N PRO A 324 9.68 6.20 -10.26
CA PRO A 324 8.84 7.23 -9.67
C PRO A 324 8.36 6.80 -8.28
N ALA A 325 8.38 7.74 -7.33
CA ALA A 325 7.84 7.49 -6.00
C ALA A 325 6.35 7.18 -6.10
N ILE A 326 5.84 6.46 -5.10
CA ILE A 326 4.42 6.16 -4.99
C ILE A 326 3.74 7.39 -4.40
N TYR A 327 2.78 7.93 -5.14
CA TYR A 327 2.01 9.10 -4.75
C TYR A 327 0.54 8.73 -4.45
N GLY A 328 -0.03 9.43 -3.47
CA GLY A 328 -1.45 9.47 -3.14
C GLY A 328 -1.80 10.89 -2.70
N VAL A 329 -3.09 11.25 -2.69
CA VAL A 329 -3.52 12.61 -2.29
C VAL A 329 -3.19 12.94 -0.83
N ASN A 330 -2.94 11.93 0.00
CA ASN A 330 -2.55 12.08 1.40
C ASN A 330 -1.06 11.77 1.66
N GLY A 331 -0.27 11.71 0.60
CA GLY A 331 0.97 10.96 0.64
C GLY A 331 0.73 9.45 0.70
N VAL A 332 1.80 8.70 0.51
CA VAL A 332 1.89 7.29 0.88
C VAL A 332 3.07 7.23 1.85
N PRO A 333 2.92 7.79 3.07
CA PRO A 333 3.95 7.72 4.09
C PRO A 333 4.16 6.26 4.47
N GLY A 334 5.37 5.91 4.88
CA GLY A 334 5.87 4.55 4.69
C GLY A 334 7.11 4.57 3.81
N PRO A 335 7.91 3.50 3.89
CA PRO A 335 7.43 2.13 3.76
C PRO A 335 7.62 1.31 5.04
N ASP A 336 6.57 0.65 5.52
CA ASP A 336 6.65 -0.17 6.73
C ASP A 336 7.23 -1.56 6.44
N ALA A 337 6.70 -2.22 5.40
CA ALA A 337 7.13 -3.56 5.03
C ALA A 337 7.01 -3.83 3.52
N LEU A 338 7.91 -4.68 3.03
CA LEU A 338 7.91 -5.19 1.66
C LEU A 338 7.89 -6.72 1.68
N SER A 339 7.15 -7.32 0.75
CA SER A 339 7.25 -8.75 0.46
C SER A 339 7.27 -8.97 -1.05
N PHE A 340 8.16 -9.85 -1.51
CA PHE A 340 8.29 -10.23 -2.91
C PHE A 340 8.36 -11.75 -3.02
N VAL A 341 7.50 -12.32 -3.86
CA VAL A 341 7.47 -13.76 -4.13
C VAL A 341 8.37 -14.15 -5.30
N ASN A 342 8.70 -13.17 -6.14
CA ASN A 342 9.64 -13.27 -7.25
C ASN A 342 10.12 -11.86 -7.64
N PRO A 343 11.08 -11.70 -8.58
CA PRO A 343 11.59 -10.39 -9.00
C PRO A 343 10.57 -9.41 -9.60
N ARG A 344 9.35 -9.85 -9.94
CA ARG A 344 8.31 -9.03 -10.58
C ARG A 344 7.11 -8.75 -9.68
N ASP A 345 6.67 -9.72 -8.89
CA ASP A 345 5.49 -9.62 -8.02
C ASP A 345 5.88 -9.29 -6.58
N GLY A 346 5.40 -8.16 -6.08
CA GLY A 346 5.62 -7.73 -4.71
C GLY A 346 4.49 -6.88 -4.14
N TRP A 347 4.51 -6.74 -2.82
CA TRP A 347 3.56 -5.98 -2.02
C TRP A 347 4.31 -5.05 -1.07
N LEU A 348 3.69 -3.91 -0.79
CA LEU A 348 4.17 -2.87 0.09
C LEU A 348 3.05 -2.56 1.09
N VAL A 349 3.39 -2.50 2.38
CA VAL A 349 2.56 -1.85 3.39
C VAL A 349 3.06 -0.44 3.62
N ALA A 350 2.13 0.48 3.62
CA ALA A 350 2.33 1.90 3.88
C ALA A 350 1.05 2.50 4.47
N GLY A 351 1.05 3.80 4.71
CA GLY A 351 -0.09 4.58 5.16
C GLY A 351 0.16 5.29 6.50
N SER A 352 -0.55 6.40 6.73
CA SER A 352 -0.53 7.13 8.00
C SER A 352 -1.89 7.00 8.68
N GLY A 353 -1.93 6.42 9.87
CA GLY A 353 -3.16 6.21 10.64
C GLY A 353 -4.08 5.08 10.14
N ALA A 354 -3.80 4.50 8.97
CA ALA A 354 -4.52 3.34 8.43
C ALA A 354 -3.63 2.53 7.48
N THR A 355 -3.83 1.21 7.47
CA THR A 355 -3.09 0.29 6.58
C THR A 355 -3.49 0.47 5.11
N GLN A 356 -2.50 0.74 4.27
CA GLN A 356 -2.60 0.62 2.82
C GLN A 356 -1.68 -0.50 2.32
N VAL A 357 -2.19 -1.33 1.41
CA VAL A 357 -1.40 -2.34 0.72
C VAL A 357 -1.33 -1.98 -0.76
N PHE A 358 -0.11 -1.83 -1.26
CA PHE A 358 0.17 -1.64 -2.68
C PHE A 358 0.75 -2.92 -3.27
N ARG A 359 0.49 -3.17 -4.54
CA ARG A 359 1.01 -4.32 -5.29
C ARG A 359 1.73 -3.86 -6.55
N THR A 360 2.86 -4.49 -6.84
CA THR A 360 3.56 -4.41 -8.12
C THR A 360 3.51 -5.76 -8.85
N ARG A 361 3.59 -5.72 -10.18
CA ARG A 361 3.70 -6.89 -11.07
C ARG A 361 4.86 -6.77 -12.08
N ASN A 362 5.63 -5.69 -11.97
CA ASN A 362 6.70 -5.33 -12.91
C ASN A 362 7.99 -4.96 -12.16
N GLY A 363 8.22 -5.55 -10.98
CA GLY A 363 9.46 -5.38 -10.24
C GLY A 363 9.62 -3.96 -9.71
N GLY A 364 8.54 -3.38 -9.18
CA GLY A 364 8.55 -2.08 -8.53
C GLY A 364 8.58 -0.87 -9.46
N GLN A 365 8.48 -1.07 -10.79
CA GLN A 365 8.36 0.04 -11.75
C GLN A 365 7.07 0.85 -11.53
N SER A 366 5.98 0.16 -11.18
CA SER A 366 4.72 0.78 -10.76
C SER A 366 4.08 0.00 -9.62
N TRP A 367 3.30 0.71 -8.81
CA TRP A 367 2.64 0.21 -7.60
C TRP A 367 1.19 0.65 -7.56
N TYR A 368 0.30 -0.25 -7.17
CA TYR A 368 -1.13 -0.05 -7.24
C TYR A 368 -1.77 -0.42 -5.90
N GLN A 369 -2.54 0.47 -5.29
CA GLN A 369 -3.25 0.12 -4.07
C GLN A 369 -4.25 -1.01 -4.35
N VAL A 370 -4.22 -2.04 -3.50
CA VAL A 370 -5.15 -3.17 -3.50
C VAL A 370 -5.95 -3.26 -2.21
N PHE A 371 -5.49 -2.62 -1.13
CA PHE A 371 -6.22 -2.48 0.13
C PHE A 371 -5.96 -1.11 0.79
N PRO A 372 -6.99 -0.44 1.35
CA PRO A 372 -8.41 -0.70 1.08
C PRO A 372 -8.70 -0.60 -0.43
N ALA A 373 -9.93 -0.95 -0.84
CA ALA A 373 -10.29 -0.84 -2.25
C ALA A 373 -9.98 0.59 -2.74
N PRO A 374 -9.26 0.76 -3.86
CA PRO A 374 -8.84 2.09 -4.26
C PRO A 374 -10.05 2.88 -4.73
N VAL A 375 -10.24 4.05 -4.13
CA VAL A 375 -11.19 5.07 -4.57
C VAL A 375 -10.47 6.12 -5.43
N PRO A 376 -11.18 6.80 -6.34
CA PRO A 376 -10.67 8.01 -6.98
C PRO A 376 -10.14 9.00 -5.95
N VAL A 377 -9.14 9.79 -6.35
CA VAL A 377 -8.52 10.76 -5.44
C VAL A 377 -8.52 12.19 -5.97
N ARG A 378 -8.90 12.45 -7.23
CA ARG A 378 -8.84 13.79 -7.84
C ARG A 378 -9.95 14.07 -8.84
N GLY A 379 -11.17 13.89 -8.36
CA GLY A 379 -12.36 14.28 -9.07
C GLY A 379 -13.26 13.08 -9.37
N VAL A 380 -14.56 13.31 -9.20
CA VAL A 380 -15.64 12.35 -9.36
C VAL A 380 -16.80 12.97 -10.10
N SER A 381 -17.33 12.24 -11.09
CA SER A 381 -18.51 12.67 -11.82
C SER A 381 -19.52 11.54 -11.91
N PHE A 382 -20.74 11.78 -11.42
CA PHE A 382 -21.81 10.81 -11.38
C PHE A 382 -22.97 11.21 -12.32
N PRO A 383 -22.93 10.78 -13.61
CA PRO A 383 -24.05 11.01 -14.52
C PRO A 383 -25.33 10.27 -14.11
N SER A 384 -25.27 9.29 -13.21
CA SER A 384 -26.44 8.57 -12.69
C SER A 384 -26.20 7.97 -11.30
N ALA A 385 -27.28 7.52 -10.64
CA ALA A 385 -27.23 6.94 -9.29
C ALA A 385 -26.30 5.72 -9.15
N THR A 386 -26.02 5.04 -10.26
CA THR A 386 -25.22 3.80 -10.31
C THR A 386 -23.92 3.99 -11.07
N THR A 387 -23.89 4.87 -12.08
CA THR A 387 -22.70 5.08 -12.93
C THR A 387 -21.97 6.33 -12.51
N GLY A 388 -20.69 6.17 -12.18
CA GLY A 388 -19.78 7.28 -11.87
C GLY A 388 -18.40 7.05 -12.48
N TYR A 389 -17.66 8.14 -12.59
CA TYR A 389 -16.31 8.21 -13.13
C TYR A 389 -15.41 8.94 -12.15
N GLY A 390 -14.12 8.63 -12.17
CA GLY A 390 -13.17 9.36 -11.36
C GLY A 390 -11.76 9.35 -11.94
N LEU A 391 -10.95 10.30 -11.46
CA LEU A 391 -9.57 10.47 -11.86
C LEU A 391 -8.59 10.10 -10.74
N GLY A 392 -7.54 9.40 -11.15
CA GLY A 392 -6.45 8.95 -10.31
C GLY A 392 -6.85 7.84 -9.35
N LEU A 393 -5.89 6.99 -9.00
CA LEU A 393 -5.95 6.13 -7.81
C LEU A 393 -4.63 6.28 -7.06
N PRO A 394 -4.55 5.92 -5.77
CA PRO A 394 -3.28 5.82 -5.07
C PRO A 394 -2.29 4.89 -5.81
N GLY A 395 -1.13 5.44 -6.17
CA GLY A 395 -0.11 4.78 -7.00
C GLY A 395 -0.39 4.77 -8.52
N GLN A 396 -1.57 5.23 -8.97
CA GLN A 396 -1.94 5.39 -10.38
C GLN A 396 -2.51 6.78 -10.64
N PRO A 397 -1.69 7.84 -10.60
CA PRO A 397 -2.20 9.20 -10.73
C PRO A 397 -2.93 9.42 -12.06
N ASN A 398 -2.59 8.70 -13.14
CA ASN A 398 -3.20 8.84 -14.47
C ASN A 398 -4.39 7.89 -14.73
N ALA A 399 -4.80 7.06 -13.75
CA ALA A 399 -5.92 6.15 -13.97
C ALA A 399 -7.24 6.92 -14.19
N VAL A 400 -8.04 6.44 -15.13
CA VAL A 400 -9.46 6.80 -15.24
C VAL A 400 -10.25 5.58 -14.79
N VAL A 401 -11.12 5.77 -13.81
CA VAL A 401 -11.89 4.68 -13.20
C VAL A 401 -13.39 4.91 -13.37
N LYS A 402 -14.13 3.80 -13.40
CA LYS A 402 -15.58 3.78 -13.50
C LYS A 402 -16.17 2.90 -12.41
N THR A 403 -17.30 3.33 -11.86
CA THR A 403 -18.19 2.52 -11.03
C THR A 403 -19.52 2.29 -11.76
N THR A 404 -20.17 1.16 -11.47
CA THR A 404 -21.53 0.84 -11.91
C THR A 404 -22.44 0.47 -10.73
N ASP A 405 -21.96 0.67 -9.50
CA ASP A 405 -22.67 0.36 -8.26
C ASP A 405 -22.73 1.57 -7.30
N GLY A 406 -22.60 2.79 -7.85
CA GLY A 406 -22.73 4.02 -7.08
C GLY A 406 -21.53 4.32 -6.18
N GLY A 407 -20.33 3.92 -6.61
CA GLY A 407 -19.06 4.26 -5.97
C GLY A 407 -18.54 3.25 -4.96
N THR A 408 -19.24 2.12 -4.74
CA THR A 408 -18.79 1.08 -3.80
C THR A 408 -17.64 0.24 -4.36
N ARG A 409 -17.54 0.15 -5.69
CA ARG A 409 -16.40 -0.45 -6.38
C ARG A 409 -16.04 0.34 -7.62
N TRP A 410 -14.73 0.50 -7.82
CA TRP A 410 -14.14 1.17 -8.97
C TRP A 410 -13.32 0.22 -9.82
N VAL A 411 -13.39 0.39 -11.14
CA VAL A 411 -12.62 -0.38 -12.12
C VAL A 411 -11.91 0.59 -13.05
N THR A 412 -10.60 0.43 -13.25
CA THR A 412 -9.84 1.19 -14.24
C THR A 412 -10.34 0.87 -15.64
N VAL A 413 -10.75 1.92 -16.38
CA VAL A 413 -11.26 1.83 -17.75
C VAL A 413 -10.29 2.40 -18.79
N GLY A 414 -9.36 3.25 -18.36
CA GLY A 414 -8.35 3.85 -19.22
C GLY A 414 -7.33 4.65 -18.42
N GLN A 415 -6.54 5.43 -19.14
CA GLN A 415 -5.62 6.40 -18.58
C GLN A 415 -5.87 7.76 -19.21
N SER A 416 -5.71 8.80 -18.41
CA SER A 416 -5.67 10.16 -18.92
C SER A 416 -4.40 10.32 -19.78
N PRO A 417 -4.43 11.04 -20.92
CA PRO A 417 -3.25 11.28 -21.77
C PRO A 417 -2.18 12.17 -21.15
N ALA A 418 -2.37 12.62 -19.90
CA ALA A 418 -1.46 13.46 -19.17
C ALA A 418 -0.07 12.82 -18.99
N PRO A 419 1.03 13.61 -19.06
CA PRO A 419 2.38 13.10 -18.80
C PRO A 419 2.52 12.41 -17.42
N ASP A 420 3.36 11.38 -17.34
CA ASP A 420 3.61 10.60 -16.10
C ASP A 420 4.46 11.34 -15.04
N ASN A 421 4.87 12.60 -15.30
CA ASN A 421 5.87 13.32 -14.48
C ASN A 421 5.27 14.16 -13.34
N TRP A 422 4.13 13.75 -12.82
CA TRP A 422 3.35 14.54 -11.88
C TRP A 422 4.06 14.70 -10.53
N GLN A 423 4.38 15.96 -10.18
CA GLN A 423 4.65 16.44 -8.83
C GLN A 423 3.46 17.31 -8.41
N SER A 424 3.10 17.25 -7.13
CA SER A 424 1.90 17.78 -6.46
C SER A 424 1.38 19.18 -6.75
N ASP A 425 2.13 19.98 -7.48
CA ASP A 425 1.92 21.42 -7.53
C ASP A 425 1.19 21.84 -8.82
N ALA A 426 0.79 20.89 -9.67
CA ALA A 426 -0.09 21.15 -10.80
C ALA A 426 -1.55 21.31 -10.33
N PRO A 427 -2.33 22.21 -10.95
CA PRO A 427 -3.71 22.48 -10.56
C PRO A 427 -4.57 21.22 -10.52
N MET A 428 -5.59 21.24 -9.65
CA MET A 428 -6.45 20.09 -9.41
C MET A 428 -7.08 19.62 -10.72
N PRO A 429 -6.86 18.37 -11.16
CA PRO A 429 -7.48 17.88 -12.37
C PRO A 429 -8.98 17.74 -12.13
N SER A 430 -9.76 17.97 -13.17
CA SER A 430 -11.23 17.93 -13.13
C SER A 430 -11.74 16.93 -14.17
N ILE A 431 -12.82 16.22 -13.85
CA ILE A 431 -13.49 15.31 -14.78
C ILE A 431 -15.00 15.48 -14.69
N VAL A 432 -15.65 15.52 -15.84
CA VAL A 432 -17.10 15.64 -15.93
C VAL A 432 -17.65 14.71 -17.00
N PHE A 433 -18.72 14.00 -16.68
CA PHE A 433 -19.47 13.16 -17.60
C PHE A 433 -20.92 13.63 -17.65
N THR A 434 -21.39 14.02 -18.82
CA THR A 434 -22.80 14.41 -19.05
C THR A 434 -23.69 13.22 -19.39
N GLY A 435 -23.10 12.03 -19.53
CA GLY A 435 -23.81 10.81 -19.85
C GLY A 435 -23.00 9.55 -19.54
N PRO A 436 -23.48 8.37 -19.95
CA PRO A 436 -22.88 7.09 -19.57
C PRO A 436 -21.55 6.78 -20.26
N VAL A 437 -21.14 7.57 -21.27
CA VAL A 437 -19.90 7.39 -22.05
C VAL A 437 -19.24 8.69 -22.50
N THR A 438 -19.96 9.81 -22.54
CA THR A 438 -19.42 11.10 -22.98
C THR A 438 -18.94 11.91 -21.79
N GLY A 439 -17.68 12.37 -21.84
CA GLY A 439 -17.10 13.16 -20.78
C GLY A 439 -15.89 13.98 -21.22
N TRP A 440 -15.44 14.85 -20.32
CA TRP A 440 -14.30 15.74 -20.49
C TRP A 440 -13.40 15.64 -19.26
N ALA A 441 -12.11 15.85 -19.47
CA ALA A 441 -11.15 15.94 -18.39
C ALA A 441 -10.18 17.09 -18.67
N VAL A 442 -9.84 17.82 -17.61
CA VAL A 442 -8.77 18.81 -17.62
C VAL A 442 -7.65 18.35 -16.71
N ARG A 443 -6.42 18.42 -17.23
CA ARG A 443 -5.22 18.04 -16.50
C ARG A 443 -3.98 18.61 -17.15
N ASP A 444 -3.02 19.03 -16.34
CA ASP A 444 -1.75 19.60 -16.79
C ASP A 444 -1.94 20.67 -17.88
N GLN A 445 -2.95 21.55 -17.69
CA GLN A 445 -3.28 22.63 -18.62
C GLN A 445 -3.83 22.18 -19.98
N HIS A 446 -4.30 20.94 -20.12
CA HIS A 446 -4.89 20.44 -21.36
C HIS A 446 -6.32 19.96 -21.12
N LEU A 447 -7.15 20.06 -22.16
CA LEU A 447 -8.53 19.58 -22.19
C LEU A 447 -8.63 18.38 -23.13
N TRP A 448 -9.32 17.33 -22.69
CA TRP A 448 -9.65 16.17 -23.52
C TRP A 448 -11.13 15.83 -23.44
N GLN A 449 -11.61 15.16 -24.50
CA GLN A 449 -12.94 14.56 -24.55
C GLN A 449 -12.86 13.06 -24.76
N THR A 450 -13.78 12.35 -24.14
CA THR A 450 -14.06 10.94 -24.41
C THR A 450 -15.51 10.78 -24.84
N VAL A 451 -15.75 9.82 -25.73
CA VAL A 451 -17.09 9.39 -26.17
C VAL A 451 -17.31 7.89 -25.93
N ASP A 452 -16.36 7.22 -25.28
CA ASP A 452 -16.34 5.78 -25.06
C ASP A 452 -16.21 5.39 -23.57
N GLY A 453 -16.46 6.35 -22.68
CA GLY A 453 -16.44 6.16 -21.24
C GLY A 453 -15.02 6.18 -20.66
N GLY A 454 -14.13 7.02 -21.19
CA GLY A 454 -12.79 7.24 -20.66
C GLY A 454 -11.77 6.19 -21.05
N ARG A 455 -12.08 5.34 -22.05
CA ARG A 455 -11.14 4.34 -22.58
C ARG A 455 -10.17 4.99 -23.56
N GLN A 456 -10.66 5.93 -24.37
CA GLN A 456 -9.87 6.78 -25.25
C GLN A 456 -10.24 8.25 -25.04
N TRP A 457 -9.24 9.12 -25.23
CA TRP A 457 -9.34 10.56 -25.03
C TRP A 457 -8.78 11.28 -26.25
N THR A 458 -9.54 12.23 -26.77
CA THR A 458 -9.17 13.09 -27.89
C THR A 458 -8.82 14.48 -27.35
N PRO A 459 -7.64 15.05 -27.65
CA PRO A 459 -7.30 16.40 -27.20
C PRO A 459 -8.21 17.44 -27.86
N ILE A 460 -8.64 18.42 -27.08
CA ILE A 460 -9.35 19.60 -27.55
C ILE A 460 -8.39 20.79 -27.48
N PHE A 461 -8.25 21.49 -28.61
CA PHE A 461 -7.49 22.73 -28.67
C PHE A 461 -8.44 23.92 -28.55
N LEU A 462 -8.31 24.67 -27.46
CA LEU A 462 -9.12 25.86 -27.23
C LEU A 462 -8.61 27.04 -28.07
N PRO A 463 -9.52 27.88 -28.60
CA PRO A 463 -9.14 29.03 -29.40
C PRO A 463 -8.38 30.07 -28.55
N ASP A 464 -7.29 30.60 -29.09
CA ASP A 464 -6.43 31.61 -28.44
C ASP A 464 -5.88 31.21 -27.06
N TRP A 465 -5.85 29.91 -26.74
CA TRP A 465 -5.29 29.40 -25.49
C TRP A 465 -3.76 29.36 -25.54
N THR A 466 -3.15 29.72 -24.41
CA THR A 466 -1.74 29.55 -24.13
C THR A 466 -1.55 28.89 -22.77
N SER A 467 -0.38 28.31 -22.52
CA SER A 467 -0.06 27.74 -21.21
C SER A 467 -0.02 28.75 -20.06
N ALA A 468 -0.17 30.05 -20.35
CA ALA A 468 -0.25 31.11 -19.35
C ALA A 468 -1.69 31.39 -18.87
N ASP A 469 -2.70 30.75 -19.49
CA ASP A 469 -4.12 31.04 -19.24
C ASP A 469 -4.82 30.11 -18.23
N GLY A 470 -4.13 29.14 -17.61
CA GLY A 470 -4.68 28.33 -16.53
C GLY A 470 -5.91 27.46 -16.91
N LEU A 471 -5.75 26.15 -17.13
CA LEU A 471 -6.86 25.20 -17.23
C LEU A 471 -6.85 24.22 -16.06
N ASP A 472 -7.84 24.39 -15.18
CA ASP A 472 -7.94 23.66 -13.93
C ASP A 472 -9.30 22.96 -13.79
N MET A 473 -10.37 23.57 -14.29
CA MET A 473 -11.73 23.09 -14.14
C MET A 473 -12.40 22.89 -15.50
N VAL A 474 -13.22 21.85 -15.61
CA VAL A 474 -14.21 21.70 -16.67
C VAL A 474 -15.53 21.26 -16.06
N ASP A 475 -16.62 21.90 -16.46
CA ASP A 475 -17.96 21.50 -16.05
C ASP A 475 -18.96 21.67 -17.19
N PHE A 476 -20.03 20.90 -17.15
CA PHE A 476 -21.11 20.92 -18.14
C PHE A 476 -22.47 21.02 -17.48
N LEU A 477 -23.28 21.91 -18.04
CA LEU A 477 -24.67 22.13 -17.73
C LEU A 477 -25.50 21.75 -18.96
N ASP A 478 -25.96 20.50 -19.00
CA ASP A 478 -26.57 19.86 -20.17
C ASP A 478 -25.61 19.85 -21.39
N SER A 479 -25.93 20.59 -22.46
CA SER A 479 -25.06 20.77 -23.63
C SER A 479 -24.16 22.01 -23.52
N ALA A 480 -24.43 22.88 -22.55
CA ALA A 480 -23.53 24.00 -22.27
C ALA A 480 -22.39 23.51 -21.39
N GLY A 481 -21.21 24.07 -21.58
CA GLY A 481 -20.04 23.69 -20.80
C GLY A 481 -19.10 24.86 -20.66
N ILE A 482 -18.26 24.80 -19.63
CA ILE A 482 -17.27 25.81 -19.33
C ILE A 482 -15.97 25.13 -18.93
N VAL A 483 -14.86 25.73 -19.34
CA VAL A 483 -13.51 25.29 -18.99
C VAL A 483 -12.65 26.51 -18.69
N GLY A 484 -11.77 26.41 -17.71
CA GLY A 484 -10.84 27.48 -17.36
C GLY A 484 -10.29 27.33 -15.95
N ALA A 485 -9.63 28.38 -15.46
CA ALA A 485 -9.25 28.50 -14.07
C ALA A 485 -10.24 29.43 -13.34
N PRO A 486 -10.76 29.04 -12.16
CA PRO A 486 -11.70 29.88 -11.40
C PRO A 486 -11.14 31.26 -11.02
N TYR A 487 -9.82 31.36 -10.86
CA TYR A 487 -9.11 32.54 -10.37
C TYR A 487 -8.49 33.41 -11.47
N GLU A 488 -8.53 32.93 -12.72
CA GLU A 488 -8.04 33.69 -13.86
C GLU A 488 -9.22 34.32 -14.60
N ASN A 489 -9.01 35.49 -15.19
CA ASN A 489 -10.01 36.15 -16.04
C ASN A 489 -10.09 35.51 -17.44
N THR A 490 -9.80 34.22 -17.52
CA THR A 490 -9.77 33.45 -18.76
C THR A 490 -10.59 32.18 -18.60
N SER A 491 -11.66 32.09 -19.40
CA SER A 491 -12.50 30.91 -19.51
C SER A 491 -12.95 30.72 -20.95
N TRP A 492 -13.38 29.51 -21.28
CA TRP A 492 -14.01 29.16 -22.54
C TRP A 492 -15.34 28.50 -22.27
N TRP A 493 -16.31 28.76 -23.12
CA TRP A 493 -17.63 28.18 -23.02
C TRP A 493 -18.05 27.51 -24.33
N THR A 494 -18.95 26.55 -24.19
CA THR A 494 -19.62 25.83 -25.27
C THR A 494 -21.12 25.79 -24.97
N VAL A 495 -21.94 25.66 -26.00
CA VAL A 495 -23.40 25.42 -25.91
C VAL A 495 -23.83 24.18 -26.70
N ASP A 496 -22.89 23.56 -27.42
CA ASP A 496 -23.12 22.48 -28.37
C ASP A 496 -22.47 21.16 -27.93
N GLY A 497 -22.26 20.99 -26.63
CA GLY A 497 -21.64 19.80 -26.06
C GLY A 497 -20.16 19.72 -26.37
N GLY A 498 -19.46 20.87 -26.35
CA GLY A 498 -18.01 20.94 -26.54
C GLY A 498 -17.53 20.70 -27.97
N ALA A 499 -18.44 20.74 -28.95
CA ALA A 499 -18.08 20.63 -30.37
C ALA A 499 -17.40 21.92 -30.86
N THR A 500 -17.86 23.07 -30.38
CA THR A 500 -17.18 24.36 -30.54
C THR A 500 -17.01 25.06 -29.20
N TRP A 501 -15.92 25.81 -29.07
CA TRP A 501 -15.57 26.58 -27.88
C TRP A 501 -15.36 28.03 -28.23
N ASN A 502 -15.85 28.93 -27.39
CA ASN A 502 -15.68 30.37 -27.52
C ASN A 502 -14.94 30.90 -26.30
N ARG A 503 -13.96 31.77 -26.51
CA ARG A 503 -13.26 32.45 -25.40
C ARG A 503 -14.19 33.48 -24.76
N ALA A 504 -14.33 33.43 -23.44
CA ALA A 504 -15.07 34.44 -22.70
C ALA A 504 -14.24 35.73 -22.58
N GLN A 505 -14.85 36.89 -22.78
CA GLN A 505 -14.15 38.17 -22.61
C GLN A 505 -14.29 38.67 -21.17
N ARG A 506 -13.26 38.43 -20.35
CA ARG A 506 -13.19 38.88 -18.93
C ARG A 506 -14.35 38.40 -18.06
N GLU A 507 -14.84 37.20 -18.32
CA GLU A 507 -15.81 36.52 -17.45
C GLU A 507 -15.10 35.39 -16.72
N THR A 508 -15.15 35.41 -15.38
CA THR A 508 -14.80 34.23 -14.58
C THR A 508 -15.82 33.12 -14.88
N VAL A 509 -15.48 31.87 -14.54
CA VAL A 509 -16.39 30.72 -14.68
C VAL A 509 -17.79 31.03 -14.11
N LEU A 510 -17.83 31.76 -12.98
CA LEU A 510 -19.05 32.21 -12.30
C LEU A 510 -19.91 33.17 -13.10
N GLN A 511 -19.30 34.07 -13.88
CA GLN A 511 -20.02 35.02 -14.73
C GLN A 511 -20.64 34.32 -15.95
N GLY A 512 -19.90 33.39 -16.57
CA GLY A 512 -20.42 32.57 -17.67
C GLY A 512 -21.65 31.74 -17.25
N LEU A 513 -21.63 31.17 -16.03
CA LEU A 513 -22.77 30.44 -15.46
C LEU A 513 -23.96 31.35 -15.15
N GLY A 514 -23.71 32.57 -14.68
CA GLY A 514 -24.74 33.60 -14.51
C GLY A 514 -25.41 33.96 -15.84
N SER A 515 -24.62 34.06 -16.92
CA SER A 515 -25.07 34.34 -18.29
C SER A 515 -25.88 33.20 -18.92
N LEU A 516 -25.74 31.96 -18.43
CA LEU A 516 -26.60 30.81 -18.79
C LEU A 516 -27.99 30.84 -18.08
N ASN A 517 -28.31 31.92 -17.36
CA ASN A 517 -29.64 32.30 -16.91
C ASN A 517 -30.31 31.34 -15.90
N ARG A 518 -29.58 30.94 -14.85
CA ARG A 518 -30.11 30.09 -13.75
C ARG A 518 -29.76 30.57 -12.33
N ALA A 519 -29.84 31.88 -12.09
CA ALA A 519 -29.80 32.51 -10.75
C ALA A 519 -28.65 32.08 -9.80
N VAL A 520 -27.55 31.54 -10.33
CA VAL A 520 -26.29 31.36 -9.58
C VAL A 520 -25.68 32.74 -9.42
N THR A 521 -25.62 33.22 -8.18
CA THR A 521 -24.93 34.47 -7.84
C THR A 521 -23.92 34.19 -6.74
N PRO A 522 -22.88 35.03 -6.58
CA PRO A 522 -21.98 34.94 -5.42
C PRO A 522 -22.72 34.95 -4.06
N LYS A 523 -23.97 35.44 -4.02
CA LYS A 523 -24.81 35.44 -2.80
C LYS A 523 -25.38 34.07 -2.44
N THR A 524 -25.37 33.08 -3.34
CA THR A 524 -25.98 31.76 -3.10
C THR A 524 -25.31 31.00 -1.93
N LEU A 525 -24.00 31.23 -1.70
CA LEU A 525 -23.27 30.75 -0.53
C LEU A 525 -23.05 31.86 0.54
N GLY A 526 -23.43 33.10 0.26
CA GLY A 526 -23.19 34.28 1.10
C GLY A 526 -22.07 35.18 0.56
N GLU A 527 -22.18 36.50 0.80
CA GLU A 527 -21.37 37.55 0.14
C GLU A 527 -19.84 37.49 0.36
N SER A 528 -19.34 36.62 1.23
CA SER A 528 -17.93 36.47 1.58
C SER A 528 -17.40 35.04 1.40
N GLN A 529 -18.03 34.22 0.57
CA GLN A 529 -17.60 32.84 0.32
C GLN A 529 -17.11 32.69 -1.11
N GLU A 530 -15.96 32.02 -1.24
CA GLU A 530 -15.41 31.65 -2.54
C GLU A 530 -16.12 30.40 -3.07
N ILE A 531 -16.53 30.46 -4.33
CA ILE A 531 -17.10 29.31 -5.04
C ILE A 531 -15.93 28.57 -5.68
N LEU A 532 -15.75 27.33 -5.24
CA LEU A 532 -14.68 26.45 -5.69
C LEU A 532 -15.11 25.59 -6.88
N GLU A 533 -16.40 25.27 -6.98
CA GLU A 533 -16.94 24.39 -8.01
C GLU A 533 -18.42 24.69 -8.23
N VAL A 534 -18.89 24.36 -9.43
CA VAL A 534 -20.30 24.22 -9.75
C VAL A 534 -20.48 22.93 -10.53
N GLY A 535 -21.68 22.38 -10.50
CA GLY A 535 -22.01 21.26 -11.34
C GLY A 535 -23.51 21.12 -11.57
N ALA A 536 -23.86 20.31 -12.56
CA ALA A 536 -25.24 20.10 -12.96
C ALA A 536 -25.50 18.69 -13.50
N ASN A 537 -26.71 18.20 -13.25
CA ASN A 537 -27.27 17.03 -13.90
C ASN A 537 -28.77 17.23 -14.12
N GLY A 538 -29.14 17.66 -15.33
CA GLY A 538 -30.51 18.06 -15.66
C GLY A 538 -30.98 19.23 -14.79
N PRO A 539 -32.12 19.11 -14.07
CA PRO A 539 -32.65 20.20 -13.23
C PRO A 539 -31.92 20.34 -11.88
N VAL A 540 -31.02 19.41 -11.55
CA VAL A 540 -30.28 19.41 -10.28
C VAL A 540 -28.97 20.14 -10.48
N LEU A 541 -28.74 21.19 -9.68
CA LEU A 541 -27.53 22.01 -9.71
C LEU A 541 -26.90 22.03 -8.32
N TRP A 542 -25.58 22.06 -8.25
CA TRP A 542 -24.86 22.23 -7.00
C TRP A 542 -23.74 23.26 -7.11
N ILE A 543 -23.37 23.81 -5.96
CA ILE A 543 -22.25 24.73 -5.81
C ILE A 543 -21.43 24.27 -4.61
N LEU A 544 -20.12 24.13 -4.81
CA LEU A 544 -19.15 23.89 -3.76
C LEU A 544 -18.44 25.19 -3.41
N GLY A 545 -18.35 25.51 -2.12
CA GLY A 545 -17.47 26.56 -1.61
C GLY A 545 -16.60 26.04 -0.48
N GLU A 546 -15.69 26.89 0.02
CA GLU A 546 -14.67 26.47 1.00
C GLU A 546 -15.24 25.76 2.24
N ASN A 547 -16.35 26.26 2.78
CA ASN A 547 -16.89 25.79 4.08
C ASN A 547 -18.34 25.32 4.01
N ARG A 548 -18.96 25.39 2.83
CA ARG A 548 -20.37 25.08 2.62
C ARG A 548 -20.65 24.76 1.16
N TRP A 549 -21.80 24.17 0.92
CA TRP A 549 -22.28 23.85 -0.41
C TRP A 549 -23.76 24.17 -0.54
N ALA A 550 -24.28 24.24 -1.75
CA ALA A 550 -25.71 24.45 -2.00
C ALA A 550 -26.23 23.51 -3.08
N LEU A 551 -27.51 23.14 -2.95
CA LEU A 551 -28.23 22.31 -3.90
C LEU A 551 -29.48 23.04 -4.39
N SER A 552 -29.72 22.97 -5.69
CA SER A 552 -30.99 23.29 -6.31
C SER A 552 -31.51 22.06 -7.02
N THR A 553 -32.83 21.84 -6.94
CA THR A 553 -33.52 20.71 -7.60
C THR A 553 -34.56 21.19 -8.60
N ASP A 554 -34.67 22.50 -8.76
CA ASP A 554 -35.64 23.22 -9.58
C ASP A 554 -34.93 24.23 -10.49
N ASN A 555 -33.78 23.80 -11.01
CA ASN A 555 -33.08 24.49 -12.05
C ASN A 555 -32.50 25.88 -11.67
N GLY A 556 -32.07 26.00 -10.42
CA GLY A 556 -31.49 27.21 -9.85
C GLY A 556 -32.52 28.21 -9.36
N THR A 557 -33.83 27.90 -9.41
CA THR A 557 -34.87 28.85 -8.96
C THR A 557 -34.94 28.94 -7.44
N GLN A 558 -34.67 27.84 -6.72
CA GLN A 558 -34.43 27.82 -5.28
C GLN A 558 -33.14 27.08 -4.94
N TRP A 559 -32.50 27.54 -3.87
CA TRP A 559 -31.25 26.98 -3.36
C TRP A 559 -31.38 26.65 -1.89
N VAL A 560 -30.96 25.45 -1.52
CA VAL A 560 -30.79 25.03 -0.13
C VAL A 560 -29.31 24.97 0.17
N THR A 561 -28.87 25.75 1.15
CA THR A 561 -27.47 25.78 1.56
C THR A 561 -27.23 24.84 2.74
N HIS A 562 -26.15 24.08 2.67
CA HIS A 562 -25.77 23.07 3.64
C HIS A 562 -24.36 23.36 4.19
N SER A 563 -24.16 23.04 5.46
CA SER A 563 -22.81 22.96 6.05
C SER A 563 -22.26 21.56 5.87
N PHE A 564 -20.93 21.43 5.78
CA PHE A 564 -20.32 20.11 5.79
C PHE A 564 -20.52 19.43 7.15
N PRO A 565 -20.91 18.14 7.17
CA PRO A 565 -20.96 17.35 8.39
C PRO A 565 -19.62 17.34 9.13
N ARG A 566 -19.65 17.40 10.47
CA ARG A 566 -18.42 17.37 11.31
C ARG A 566 -17.62 16.06 11.17
N ASN A 567 -18.24 15.00 10.66
CA ASN A 567 -17.61 13.69 10.45
C ASN A 567 -16.90 13.57 9.10
N ILE A 568 -16.95 14.58 8.23
CA ILE A 568 -16.07 14.61 7.05
C ILE A 568 -14.68 15.02 7.54
N VAL A 569 -13.76 14.06 7.49
CA VAL A 569 -12.36 14.25 7.90
C VAL A 569 -11.59 14.82 6.70
N GLY A 570 -10.85 15.92 6.87
CA GLY A 570 -9.87 16.33 5.86
C GLY A 570 -9.76 17.78 5.42
N GLY A 571 -10.37 18.74 6.14
CA GLY A 571 -10.09 20.18 5.97
C GLY A 571 -10.63 20.84 4.70
N MET A 572 -10.46 20.22 3.52
CA MET A 572 -10.96 20.70 2.22
C MET A 572 -11.78 19.59 1.53
N ILE A 573 -12.78 19.99 0.75
CA ILE A 573 -13.50 19.09 -0.17
C ILE A 573 -12.85 19.20 -1.54
N ALA A 574 -12.50 18.07 -2.13
CA ALA A 574 -11.84 18.02 -3.44
C ALA A 574 -12.85 18.11 -4.59
N ASP A 575 -14.02 17.48 -4.45
CA ASP A 575 -15.04 17.46 -5.50
C ASP A 575 -16.43 17.12 -4.91
N LEU A 576 -17.50 17.58 -5.55
CA LEU A 576 -18.90 17.31 -5.22
C LEU A 576 -19.68 16.98 -6.49
N SER A 577 -20.46 15.90 -6.49
CA SER A 577 -21.27 15.52 -7.66
C SER A 577 -22.64 14.99 -7.26
N PHE A 578 -23.71 15.43 -7.95
CA PHE A 578 -25.06 14.87 -7.77
C PHE A 578 -25.58 14.21 -9.04
N ALA A 579 -26.13 13.01 -8.89
CA ALA A 579 -26.81 12.32 -9.98
C ALA A 579 -28.29 12.71 -10.08
N ASN A 580 -28.88 13.08 -8.95
CA ASN A 580 -30.27 13.53 -8.82
C ASN A 580 -30.45 14.27 -7.48
N ALA A 581 -31.69 14.66 -7.15
CA ALA A 581 -32.02 15.42 -5.94
C ALA A 581 -31.72 14.69 -4.62
N GLN A 582 -31.50 13.37 -4.65
CA GLN A 582 -31.29 12.52 -3.47
C GLN A 582 -29.88 11.94 -3.44
N ASP A 583 -29.38 11.41 -4.56
CA ASP A 583 -28.08 10.77 -4.66
C ASP A 583 -26.96 11.76 -5.00
N GLY A 584 -25.97 11.87 -4.11
CA GLY A 584 -24.78 12.68 -4.30
C GLY A 584 -23.53 12.05 -3.71
N TRP A 585 -22.36 12.51 -4.19
CA TRP A 585 -21.04 12.05 -3.78
C TRP A 585 -20.15 13.24 -3.46
N LEU A 586 -19.32 13.06 -2.45
CA LEU A 586 -18.38 14.07 -1.99
C LEU A 586 -17.03 13.40 -1.79
N GLU A 587 -16.00 13.97 -2.42
CA GLU A 587 -14.61 13.57 -2.24
C GLU A 587 -13.94 14.53 -1.27
N SER A 588 -13.42 14.00 -0.16
CA SER A 588 -12.61 14.80 0.76
C SER A 588 -11.21 15.02 0.18
N GLY A 589 -10.56 16.12 0.57
CA GLY A 589 -9.14 16.37 0.32
C GLY A 589 -8.21 15.34 0.98
N LEU A 590 -8.76 14.43 1.81
CA LEU A 590 -8.07 13.26 2.31
C LEU A 590 -8.40 11.97 1.52
N GLY A 591 -8.87 12.05 0.28
CA GLY A 591 -9.08 10.87 -0.58
C GLY A 591 -10.10 9.86 -0.04
N GLN A 592 -11.02 10.30 0.83
CA GLN A 592 -12.20 9.52 1.22
C GLN A 592 -13.40 9.95 0.39
N LEU A 593 -14.17 8.97 -0.09
CA LEU A 593 -15.40 9.18 -0.85
C LEU A 593 -16.62 8.95 0.05
N TYR A 594 -17.55 9.90 0.02
CA TYR A 594 -18.81 9.86 0.77
C TYR A 594 -19.98 9.80 -0.20
N ARG A 595 -21.07 9.17 0.22
CA ARG A 595 -22.35 9.16 -0.50
C ARG A 595 -23.49 9.66 0.38
N THR A 596 -24.38 10.42 -0.22
CA THR A 596 -25.71 10.74 0.31
C THR A 596 -26.79 10.11 -0.56
N GLN A 597 -27.92 9.78 0.05
CA GLN A 597 -29.14 9.29 -0.60
C GLN A 597 -30.38 10.07 -0.13
N ASP A 598 -30.17 11.19 0.56
CA ASP A 598 -31.19 12.05 1.14
C ASP A 598 -30.91 13.54 0.86
N GLY A 599 -30.28 13.83 -0.28
CA GLY A 599 -30.02 15.19 -0.74
C GLY A 599 -28.99 15.92 0.13
N GLY A 600 -28.04 15.18 0.71
CA GLY A 600 -26.95 15.70 1.53
C GLY A 600 -27.30 15.96 2.99
N ALA A 601 -28.46 15.48 3.48
CA ALA A 601 -28.80 15.54 4.89
C ALA A 601 -27.94 14.59 5.73
N ARG A 602 -27.56 13.44 5.18
CA ARG A 602 -26.61 12.49 5.77
C ARG A 602 -25.60 12.01 4.72
N TRP A 603 -24.37 11.81 5.18
CA TRP A 603 -23.25 11.34 4.37
C TRP A 603 -22.66 10.08 5.01
N GLN A 604 -22.48 9.04 4.20
CA GLN A 604 -21.89 7.76 4.58
C GLN A 604 -20.57 7.59 3.82
N VAL A 605 -19.51 7.19 4.52
CA VAL A 605 -18.25 6.78 3.90
C VAL A 605 -18.52 5.56 3.02
N LEU A 606 -18.03 5.59 1.79
CA LEU A 606 -17.97 4.42 0.92
C LEU A 606 -16.72 3.57 1.24
N PRO A 607 -16.82 2.24 1.15
CA PRO A 607 -15.76 1.30 1.53
C PRO A 607 -14.54 1.31 0.61
#